data_AF-A0A1G3IIQ9-F1
#
_entry.id   AF-A0A1G3IIQ9-F1
#
_cell.length_a   1.000
_cell.length_b   1.000
_cell.length_c   1.000
_cell.angle_alpha   90.00
_cell.angle_beta   90.00
_cell.angle_gamma   90.00
#
_symmetry.space_group_name_H-M   'P 1'
#
loop_
_entity.id
_entity.type
_entity.pdbx_description
1 polymer ?
#
loop_
_entity_poly.entity_id
_entity_poly.type
_entity_poly.pdbx_seq_one_letter_code
_entity_poly.pdbx_strand_id
1 'polypeptide(L)' 'MPKAKIQIGDRFITIGGYPTTWIVEREIHSPTVTPHFQLSQEGQPSRIKTLSESVLLDDNQYRKIPSASSAAA' A
#
# COMPACT_ATOMS: atom_id res chain seq x y z
N MET A 1 -2.82 -21.84 0.82
CA MET A 1 -2.39 -20.64 0.06
C MET A 1 -2.03 -19.58 1.09
N PRO A 2 -0.80 -19.05 1.12
CA PRO A 2 -0.47 -18.00 2.08
C PRO A 2 -1.38 -16.80 1.80
N LYS A 3 -2.11 -16.33 2.83
CA LYS A 3 -2.91 -15.11 2.80
C LYS A 3 -2.05 -13.98 2.24
N ALA A 4 -2.52 -13.27 1.22
CA ALA A 4 -1.87 -12.07 0.72
C ALA A 4 -1.60 -11.13 1.92
N LYS A 5 -0.34 -10.70 2.09
CA LYS A 5 0.05 -9.85 3.21
C LYS A 5 -0.53 -8.44 3.11
N ILE A 6 -0.98 -8.08 1.91
CA ILE A 6 -1.49 -6.76 1.53
C ILE A 6 -2.93 -6.93 1.04
N GLN A 7 -3.80 -6.03 1.51
CA GLN A 7 -5.22 -6.00 1.16
C GLN A 7 -5.61 -4.63 0.60
N ILE A 8 -6.67 -4.60 -0.20
CA ILE A 8 -7.30 -3.35 -0.64
C ILE A 8 -7.75 -2.56 0.60
N GLY A 9 -7.48 -1.26 0.61
CA GLY A 9 -7.70 -0.36 1.73
C GLY A 9 -6.56 -0.28 2.75
N ASP A 10 -5.53 -1.13 2.62
CA ASP A 10 -4.31 -0.99 3.41
C ASP A 10 -3.63 0.35 3.11
N ARG A 11 -3.05 0.95 4.15
CA ARG A 11 -2.34 2.23 4.05
C ARG A 11 -0.86 2.02 4.26
N PHE A 12 -0.06 2.67 3.44
CA PHE A 12 1.40 2.63 3.49
C PHE A 12 1.95 4.05 3.49
N ILE A 13 2.97 4.30 4.30
CA ILE A 13 3.71 5.57 4.31
C ILE A 13 5.09 5.36 3.69
N THR A 14 5.50 6.27 2.80
CA THR A 14 6.86 6.26 2.26
C THR A 14 7.89 6.62 3.34
N ILE A 15 8.98 5.86 3.42
CA ILE A 15 10.12 6.09 4.30
C ILE A 15 11.25 6.76 3.51
N GLY A 16 11.98 7.70 4.12
CA GLY A 16 13.15 8.35 3.50
C GLY A 16 12.85 9.62 2.68
N GLY A 17 11.66 10.21 2.81
CA GLY A 17 11.28 11.47 2.15
C GLY A 17 10.15 12.20 2.87
N TYR A 18 9.43 13.08 2.17
CA TYR A 18 8.22 13.70 2.71
C TYR A 18 7.17 12.61 3.01
N PRO A 19 6.64 12.55 4.24
CA PRO A 19 5.68 11.52 4.64
C PRO A 19 4.46 11.60 3.75
N THR A 20 4.31 10.61 2.88
CA THR A 20 3.20 10.52 1.93
C THR A 20 2.49 9.20 2.18
N THR A 21 1.19 9.29 2.51
CA THR A 21 0.35 8.12 2.70
C THR A 21 -0.25 7.68 1.36
N TRP A 22 -0.18 6.37 1.11
CA TRP A 22 -0.70 5.69 -0.06
C TRP A 22 -1.71 4.64 0.38
N ILE A 23 -2.84 4.55 -0.31
CA ILE A 23 -3.93 3.61 -0.03
C ILE A 23 -3.96 2.60 -1.16
N VAL A 24 -4.00 1.31 -0.83
CA VAL A 24 -4.12 0.24 -1.83
C VAL A 24 -5.53 0.26 -2.41
N GLU A 25 -5.65 0.55 -3.71
CA GLU A 25 -6.93 0.62 -4.42
C GLU A 25 -7.30 -0.73 -5.06
N ARG A 26 -6.30 -1.40 -5.65
CA ARG A 26 -6.51 -2.68 -6.33
C ARG A 26 -5.23 -3.51 -6.39
N GLU A 27 -5.40 -4.83 -6.34
CA GLU A 27 -4.37 -5.79 -6.69
C GLU A 27 -4.39 -6.02 -8.21
N ILE A 28 -3.22 -5.92 -8.82
CA ILE A 28 -2.95 -6.30 -10.21
C ILE A 28 -2.26 -7.66 -10.15
N HIS A 29 -3.09 -8.70 -10.23
CA HIS A 29 -2.63 -10.08 -10.19
C HIS A 29 -2.20 -10.54 -11.58
N SER A 30 -1.05 -11.20 -11.67
CA SER A 30 -0.60 -11.88 -12.87
C SER A 30 0.01 -13.23 -12.48
N PRO A 31 -0.38 -14.34 -13.14
CA PRO A 31 -0.06 -15.70 -12.70
C PRO A 31 1.43 -16.06 -12.80
N THR A 32 2.25 -15.24 -13.44
CA THR A 32 3.66 -15.52 -13.74
C THR A 32 4.64 -14.56 -13.07
N VAL A 33 4.15 -13.55 -12.35
CA VAL A 33 5.00 -12.50 -11.74
C VAL A 33 4.55 -12.15 -10.33
N THR A 34 5.45 -11.54 -9.56
CA THR A 34 5.15 -10.99 -8.23
C THR A 34 3.88 -10.12 -8.29
N PRO A 35 2.96 -10.25 -7.31
CA PRO A 35 1.76 -9.43 -7.28
C PRO A 35 2.11 -7.95 -7.23
N HIS A 36 1.38 -7.15 -8.00
CA HIS A 36 1.51 -5.70 -8.01
C HIS A 36 0.23 -5.09 -7.43
N PHE A 37 0.36 -3.90 -6.86
CA PHE A 37 -0.73 -3.18 -6.25
C PHE A 37 -0.73 -1.76 -6.80
N GLN A 38 -1.91 -1.29 -7.18
CA GLN A 38 -2.11 0.10 -7.47
C GLN A 38 -2.50 0.82 -6.18
N LEU A 39 -1.82 1.93 -5.90
CA LEU A 39 -2.08 2.78 -4.77
C LEU A 39 -2.48 4.19 -5.23
N SER A 40 -3.37 4.81 -4.47
CA SER A 40 -3.73 6.23 -4.59
C SER A 40 -3.12 7.02 -3.43
N GLN A 41 -2.76 8.28 -3.63
CA GLN A 41 -2.30 9.13 -2.53
C GLN A 41 -3.49 9.56 -1.66
N GLU A 42 -3.37 9.42 -0.35
CA GLU A 42 -4.39 9.87 0.60
C GLU A 42 -4.62 11.38 0.47
N GLY A 43 -5.88 11.78 0.29
CA GLY A 43 -6.27 13.18 0.04
C GLY A 43 -6.02 13.69 -1.39
N GLN A 44 -5.37 12.91 -2.26
CA GLN A 44 -5.13 13.29 -3.65
C GLN A 44 -5.23 12.07 -4.59
N PRO A 45 -6.45 11.54 -4.84
CA PRO A 45 -6.66 10.26 -5.52
C PRO A 45 -6.21 10.25 -6.99
N SER A 46 -6.07 11.42 -7.61
CA SER A 46 -5.51 11.56 -8.96
C SER A 46 -4.03 11.17 -9.04
N ARG A 47 -3.30 11.16 -7.92
CA ARG A 47 -1.94 10.64 -7.86
C ARG A 47 -1.97 9.14 -7.60
N ILE A 48 -1.57 8.39 -8.62
CA ILE A 48 -1.61 6.93 -8.63
C ILE A 48 -0.18 6.41 -8.81
N LYS A 49 0.15 5.31 -8.14
CA LYS A 49 1.40 4.57 -8.32
C LYS A 49 1.14 3.07 -8.33
N THR A 50 1.89 2.32 -9.13
CA THR A 50 1.88 0.85 -9.10
C THR A 50 3.17 0.37 -8.49
N LEU A 51 3.08 -0.49 -7.46
CA LEU A 51 4.23 -1.06 -6.76
C LEU A 51 4.08 -2.57 -6.65
N SER A 52 5.20 -3.29 -6.64
CA SER A 52 5.20 -4.72 -6.36
C SER A 52 5.02 -4.99 -4.85
N GLU A 53 4.52 -6.17 -4.52
CA GLU A 53 4.40 -6.63 -3.13
C GLU A 53 5.73 -6.51 -2.37
N SER A 54 6.83 -6.92 -3.01
CA SER A 54 8.17 -6.87 -2.41
C SER A 54 8.58 -5.46 -1.98
N VAL A 55 8.21 -4.43 -2.74
CA VAL A 55 8.52 -3.03 -2.40
C VAL A 55 7.66 -2.52 -1.25
N LEU A 56 6.38 -2.92 -1.21
CA LEU A 56 5.47 -2.53 -0.12
C LEU A 56 5.81 -3.23 1.20
N LEU A 57 6.44 -4.41 1.14
CA LEU A 57 6.93 -5.16 2.30
C LEU A 57 8.35 -4.78 2.72
N ASP A 58 9.01 -3.87 2.01
CA ASP A 58 10.34 -3.37 2.36
C ASP A 58 10.22 -2.20 3.34
N ASP A 59 10.46 -2.47 4.63
CA ASP A 59 10.38 -1.49 5.73
C ASP A 59 11.35 -0.30 5.57
N ASN A 60 12.34 -0.37 4.68
CA ASN A 60 13.21 0.78 4.38
C ASN A 60 12.59 1.73 3.35
N GLN A 61 11.58 1.28 2.60
CA GLN A 61 10.91 2.07 1.56
C GLN A 61 9.48 2.44 1.96
N TYR A 62 8.74 1.48 2.53
CA TYR A 62 7.33 1.64 2.87
C TYR A 62 7.03 0.95 4.20
N ARG A 63 6.22 1.60 5.02
CA ARG A 63 5.68 1.01 6.24
C ARG A 63 4.17 0.97 6.19
N LYS A 64 3.59 -0.19 6.46
CA LYS A 64 2.14 -0.32 6.64
C LYS A 64 1.73 0.43 7.92
N ILE A 65 0.74 1.31 7.80
CA ILE A 65 0.17 2.05 8.93
C ILE A 65 -1.24 1.54 9.23
N PRO A 66 -1.66 1.54 10.50
CA PRO A 66 -3.04 1.20 10.83
C PRO A 66 -3.98 2.17 10.10
N SER A 67 -4.95 1.61 9.36
CA SER A 67 -6.04 2.41 8.82
C SER A 67 -6.73 3.07 10.00
N ALA A 68 -6.85 4.40 10.00
CA ALA A 68 -7.53 5.13 11.06
C ALA A 68 -9.01 4.72 11.10
N SER A 69 -9.30 3.66 11.84
CA SER A 69 -10.65 3.24 12.20
C SER A 69 -10.61 2.73 13.64
N SER A 70 -11.23 3.54 14.51
CA SER A 70 -11.49 3.34 15.93
C SER A 70 -10.39 3.70 16.93
N ALA A 71 -10.20 5.00 17.10
CA ALA A 71 -10.07 5.60 18.43
C ALA A 71 -11.21 6.61 18.59
N ALA A 72 -12.45 6.11 18.62
CA ALA A 72 -13.58 6.85 19.16
C ALA A 72 -13.87 6.22 20.52
N ALA A 73 -13.54 6.99 21.55
CA ALA A 73 -13.81 6.73 22.96
C ALA A 73 -15.31 6.75 23.27
#